data_AF-A0A9X8EN10-F1
#
_entry.id   AF-A0A9X8EN10-F1
#
_cell.length_a   1.000
_cell.length_b   1.000
_cell.length_c   1.000
_cell.angle_alpha   90.00
_cell.angle_beta   90.00
_cell.angle_gamma   90.00
#
_symmetry.space_group_name_H-M   'P 1'
#
loop_
_entity.id
_entity.type
_entity.pdbx_description
1 polymer ?
#
loop_
_entity_poly.entity_id
_entity_poly.type
_entity_poly.pdbx_seq_one_letter_code
_entity_poly.pdbx_strand_id
1 'polypeptide(L)'
;MTQDEWLKANAARFGSDYERLFASNVLSLVAGIRYESLSAQYPFKDNDGGQRYCDLVINEEGDVRIAIEIDGYDKSGTGTGMSHPEFIDWQRRQSALTSQGWRVLRFANRDVRDHPQRCARDISVLLDAERKKAHDLLSSTRQSASVQQLAQAQGSRIKGLNKEVSVMKYTIMSFTALVGVLIVVFAFKGTESVAGSAVVSQAVAAPASPATLQGATCDNPLDWRQAADHIGQSAAVLGPIMKVTYKPSSRGQPTWIDLGASFPSKRRLGLVVWGEHRPAFASLLAQPLEGRTVCVIGRIEQYKGVPRLELQGASQFQLVK
;
A
#
# COMPACT_ATOMS: atom_id res chain seq x y z
N MET A 1 3.90 31.90 -9.43
CA MET A 1 4.23 33.15 -8.71
C MET A 1 5.74 33.22 -8.53
N THR A 2 6.37 34.38 -8.69
CA THR A 2 7.82 34.54 -8.45
C THR A 2 8.13 34.71 -6.96
N GLN A 3 9.40 34.54 -6.58
CA GLN A 3 9.84 34.75 -5.20
C GLN A 3 9.56 36.18 -4.71
N ASP A 4 9.91 37.19 -5.51
CA ASP A 4 9.77 38.60 -5.12
C ASP A 4 8.30 38.99 -4.92
N GLU A 5 7.42 38.50 -5.80
CA GLU A 5 5.97 38.66 -5.64
C GLU A 5 5.48 38.04 -4.34
N TRP A 6 5.93 36.81 -4.05
CA TRP A 6 5.54 36.10 -2.83
C TRP A 6 6.05 36.80 -1.57
N LEU A 7 7.32 37.22 -1.56
CA LEU A 7 7.94 37.98 -0.46
C LEU A 7 7.21 39.28 -0.19
N LYS A 8 6.87 40.03 -1.25
CA LYS A 8 6.11 41.28 -1.14
C LYS A 8 4.71 41.05 -0.59
N ALA A 9 4.01 40.02 -1.08
CA ALA A 9 2.66 39.68 -0.63
C ALA A 9 2.61 39.22 0.84
N ASN A 10 3.68 38.58 1.33
CA ASN A 10 3.75 38.04 2.69
C ASN A 10 4.56 38.92 3.66
N ALA A 11 5.02 40.10 3.23
CA ALA A 11 5.93 40.95 4.02
C ALA A 11 5.40 41.32 5.41
N ALA A 12 4.08 41.47 5.57
CA ALA A 12 3.42 41.80 6.84
C ALA A 12 3.12 40.57 7.72
N ARG A 13 3.35 39.35 7.23
CA ARG A 13 3.07 38.12 7.95
C ARG A 13 4.29 37.57 8.70
N PHE A 14 5.50 37.96 8.30
CA PHE A 14 6.71 37.52 8.98
C PHE A 14 6.77 38.08 10.41
N GLY A 15 6.82 37.19 11.40
CA GLY A 15 6.92 37.50 12.81
C GLY A 15 8.33 37.89 13.26
N SER A 16 9.34 37.65 12.43
CA SER A 16 10.74 37.95 12.73
C SER A 16 11.59 38.21 11.48
N ASP A 17 12.76 38.83 11.68
CA ASP A 17 13.76 38.98 10.61
C ASP A 17 14.26 37.63 10.10
N TYR A 18 14.29 36.60 10.94
CA TYR A 18 14.71 35.24 10.56
C TYR A 18 13.70 34.56 9.64
N GLU A 19 12.39 34.81 9.81
CA GLU A 19 11.37 34.33 8.87
C GLU A 19 11.53 34.98 7.49
N ARG A 20 11.79 36.29 7.44
CA ARG A 20 12.09 36.99 6.19
C ARG A 20 13.39 36.49 5.57
N LEU A 21 14.42 36.25 6.38
CA LEU A 21 15.71 35.72 5.94
C LEU A 21 15.55 34.30 5.38
N PHE A 22 14.75 33.46 6.04
CA PHE A 22 14.42 32.12 5.56
C PHE A 22 13.75 32.18 4.19
N ALA A 23 12.73 33.04 4.05
CA ALA A 23 12.00 33.15 2.80
C ALA A 23 12.84 33.69 1.63
N SER A 24 13.82 34.55 1.91
CA SER A 24 14.71 35.13 0.89
C SER A 24 15.90 34.22 0.54
N ASN A 25 16.56 33.66 1.55
CA ASN A 25 17.85 32.98 1.40
C ASN A 25 17.79 31.46 1.44
N VAL A 26 16.75 30.87 2.05
CA VAL A 26 16.60 29.41 2.11
C VAL A 26 15.68 28.94 0.99
N LEU A 27 14.48 29.52 0.87
CA LEU A 27 13.51 29.06 -0.13
C LEU A 27 14.00 29.23 -1.57
N SER A 28 14.77 30.27 -1.87
CA SER A 28 15.38 30.48 -3.19
C SER A 28 16.34 29.36 -3.61
N LEU A 29 16.89 28.64 -2.65
CA LEU A 29 17.83 27.53 -2.88
C LEU A 29 17.13 26.17 -3.01
N VAL A 30 15.84 26.08 -2.69
CA VAL A 30 15.06 24.84 -2.79
C VAL A 30 14.63 24.65 -4.25
N ALA A 31 15.31 23.75 -4.95
CA ALA A 31 15.02 23.47 -6.35
C ALA A 31 13.56 23.02 -6.55
N GLY A 32 12.88 23.63 -7.52
CA GLY A 32 11.50 23.29 -7.87
C GLY A 32 10.46 23.65 -6.79
N ILE A 33 10.78 24.57 -5.88
CA ILE A 33 9.79 25.11 -4.94
C ILE A 33 8.69 25.86 -5.71
N ARG A 34 7.44 25.64 -5.32
CA ARG A 34 6.27 26.32 -5.90
C ARG A 34 5.76 27.36 -4.92
N TYR A 35 6.05 28.64 -5.16
CA TYR A 35 5.66 29.71 -4.24
C TYR A 35 4.15 29.79 -4.00
N GLU A 36 3.33 29.43 -4.99
CA GLU A 36 1.87 29.31 -4.83
C GLU A 36 1.41 28.22 -3.83
N SER A 37 2.25 27.25 -3.52
CA SER A 37 1.96 26.20 -2.52
C SER A 37 2.34 26.61 -1.09
N LEU A 38 2.99 27.77 -0.94
CA LEU A 38 3.48 28.26 0.34
C LEU A 38 2.45 29.13 1.03
N SER A 39 2.33 28.97 2.35
CA SER A 39 1.54 29.86 3.19
C SER A 39 2.31 30.23 4.45
N ALA A 40 2.55 31.53 4.65
CA ALA A 40 3.11 32.05 5.89
C ALA A 40 2.00 32.23 6.96
N GLN A 41 2.36 32.02 8.23
CA GLN A 41 1.46 32.11 9.38
C GLN A 41 0.20 31.24 9.20
N TYR A 42 0.41 29.96 8.89
CA TYR A 42 -0.67 29.04 8.59
C TYR A 42 -1.46 28.67 9.86
N PRO A 43 -2.77 28.93 9.93
CA PRO A 43 -3.58 28.61 11.10
C PRO A 43 -3.84 27.11 11.21
N PHE A 44 -3.68 26.56 12.41
CA PHE A 44 -4.07 25.18 12.71
C PHE A 44 -4.67 25.06 14.13
N LYS A 45 -5.38 23.96 14.39
CA LYS A 45 -5.89 23.64 15.72
C LYS A 45 -4.92 22.68 16.40
N ASP A 46 -4.60 22.90 17.68
CA ASP A 46 -3.91 21.85 18.43
C ASP A 46 -4.85 20.71 18.84
N ASN A 47 -4.30 19.71 19.51
CA ASN A 47 -5.05 18.53 19.96
C ASN A 47 -6.09 18.87 21.05
N ASP A 48 -6.00 20.05 21.66
CA ASP A 48 -6.92 20.55 22.69
C ASP A 48 -7.96 21.55 22.09
N GLY A 49 -7.94 21.78 20.77
CA GLY A 49 -8.83 22.71 20.07
C GLY A 49 -8.36 24.18 20.10
N GLY A 50 -7.21 24.46 20.69
CA GLY A 50 -6.58 25.78 20.73
C GLY A 50 -6.13 26.24 19.34
N GLN A 51 -6.31 27.53 19.04
CA GLN A 51 -5.85 28.11 17.77
C GLN A 51 -4.34 28.38 17.83
N ARG A 52 -3.61 27.90 16.82
CA ARG A 52 -2.17 28.09 16.67
C ARG A 52 -1.82 28.50 15.25
N TYR A 53 -0.56 28.86 15.07
CA TYR A 53 0.02 29.28 13.80
C TYR A 53 1.37 28.59 13.60
N CYS A 54 1.63 28.19 12.37
CA CYS A 54 2.92 27.67 11.91
C CYS A 54 3.56 28.74 11.00
N ASP A 55 4.85 29.01 11.17
CA ASP A 55 5.53 30.12 10.51
C ASP A 55 5.42 30.03 8.99
N LEU A 56 5.64 28.83 8.45
CA LEU A 56 5.49 28.54 7.03
C LEU A 56 5.02 27.11 6.80
N VAL A 57 4.16 26.91 5.80
CA VAL A 57 3.83 25.57 5.30
C VAL A 57 4.06 25.46 3.79
N ILE A 58 4.41 24.26 3.35
CA ILE A 58 4.34 23.80 1.96
C ILE A 58 3.14 22.87 1.88
N ASN A 59 2.12 23.25 1.11
CA ASN A 59 0.91 22.46 0.92
C ASN A 59 0.67 22.27 -0.58
N GLU A 60 1.03 21.09 -1.06
CA GLU A 60 0.94 20.73 -2.47
C GLU A 60 -0.13 19.65 -2.71
N GLU A 61 -0.58 19.55 -3.96
CA GLU A 61 -1.46 18.47 -4.40
C GLU A 61 -0.91 17.08 -4.08
N GLY A 62 -1.81 16.10 -3.96
CA GLY A 62 -1.41 14.72 -3.61
C GLY A 62 -1.06 14.53 -2.13
N ASP A 63 -1.55 15.43 -1.27
CA ASP A 63 -1.38 15.38 0.20
C ASP A 63 0.06 15.59 0.69
N VAL A 64 0.84 16.37 -0.07
CA VAL A 64 2.19 16.77 0.33
C VAL A 64 2.09 17.96 1.29
N ARG A 65 2.30 17.68 2.58
CA ARG A 65 2.14 18.64 3.68
C ARG A 65 3.40 18.74 4.52
N ILE A 66 4.12 19.85 4.40
CA ILE A 66 5.32 20.13 5.20
C ILE A 66 5.09 21.40 6.01
N ALA A 67 5.24 21.29 7.32
CA ALA A 67 5.23 22.42 8.25
C ALA A 67 6.67 22.80 8.58
N ILE A 68 6.97 24.08 8.58
CA ILE A 68 8.31 24.62 8.80
C ILE A 68 8.23 25.65 9.92
N GLU A 69 9.01 25.45 10.97
CA GLU A 69 9.12 26.39 12.08
C GLU A 69 10.54 26.92 12.19
N ILE A 70 10.66 28.21 12.49
CA ILE A 70 11.91 28.95 12.57
C ILE A 70 12.07 29.37 14.03
N ASP A 71 12.79 28.53 14.77
CA ASP A 71 12.83 28.58 16.22
C ASP A 71 14.09 29.33 16.70
N GLY A 72 13.86 30.33 17.55
CA GLY A 72 14.91 30.89 18.40
C GLY A 72 15.17 30.01 19.62
N TYR A 73 16.43 29.91 20.05
CA TYR A 73 16.80 29.20 21.28
C TYR A 73 16.11 29.79 22.52
N ASP A 74 15.90 31.10 22.51
CA ASP A 74 15.30 31.85 23.59
C ASP A 74 14.33 32.90 23.04
N LYS A 75 13.08 32.85 23.50
CA LYS A 75 12.01 33.78 23.13
C LYS A 75 12.00 35.03 24.01
N SER A 76 12.60 34.95 25.20
CA SER A 76 12.68 36.05 26.17
C SER A 76 13.85 37.00 25.91
N GLY A 77 14.83 36.59 25.10
CA GLY A 77 16.02 37.39 24.77
C GLY A 77 17.03 37.52 25.92
N THR A 78 16.87 36.73 26.99
CA THR A 78 17.73 36.70 28.18
C THR A 78 19.00 35.84 27.99
N GLY A 79 19.04 35.02 26.95
CA GLY A 79 20.13 34.09 26.64
C GLY A 79 20.10 32.78 27.43
N THR A 80 19.09 32.57 28.29
CA THR A 80 19.01 31.37 29.16
C THR A 80 18.36 30.17 28.49
N GLY A 81 17.88 30.34 27.26
CA GLY A 81 17.18 29.31 26.51
C GLY A 81 15.73 29.15 26.91
N MET A 82 15.12 28.09 26.38
CA MET A 82 13.72 27.77 26.57
C MET A 82 13.41 27.34 28.01
N SER A 83 12.38 27.95 28.61
CA SER A 83 11.83 27.52 29.89
C SER A 83 11.11 26.18 29.77
N HIS A 84 10.88 25.50 30.90
CA HIS A 84 10.18 24.22 30.92
C HIS A 84 8.76 24.28 30.33
N PRO A 85 7.91 25.31 30.63
CA PRO A 85 6.61 25.45 29.98
C PRO A 85 6.68 25.66 28.47
N GLU A 86 7.64 26.46 27.98
CA GLU A 86 7.85 26.67 26.55
C GLU A 86 8.27 25.38 25.85
N PHE A 87 9.10 24.57 26.50
CA PHE A 87 9.48 23.25 25.98
C PHE A 87 8.29 22.32 25.84
N ILE A 88 7.40 22.27 26.84
CA ILE A 88 6.17 21.49 26.74
C ILE A 88 5.27 22.00 25.60
N ASP A 89 5.11 23.31 25.48
CA ASP A 89 4.32 23.91 24.40
C ASP A 89 4.89 23.58 23.02
N TRP A 90 6.21 23.67 22.88
CA TRP A 90 6.95 23.28 21.67
C TRP A 90 6.70 21.81 21.27
N GLN A 91 6.76 20.89 22.23
CA GLN A 91 6.45 19.46 22.00
C GLN A 91 4.99 19.23 21.59
N ARG A 92 4.04 19.92 22.22
CA ARG A 92 2.61 19.79 21.91
C ARG A 92 2.28 20.27 20.51
N ARG A 93 2.88 21.39 20.06
CA ARG A 93 2.75 21.90 18.68
C ARG A 93 3.23 20.88 17.66
N GLN A 94 4.42 20.32 17.87
CA GLN A 94 4.99 19.28 17.01
C GLN A 94 4.05 18.07 16.91
N SER A 95 3.55 17.60 18.05
CA SER A 95 2.63 16.46 18.12
C SER A 95 1.33 16.72 17.37
N ALA A 96 0.73 17.90 17.53
CA ALA A 96 -0.50 18.28 16.84
C ALA A 96 -0.34 18.37 15.32
N LEU A 97 0.74 18.97 14.83
CA LEU A 97 1.03 19.00 13.39
C LEU A 97 1.23 17.59 12.83
N THR A 98 2.03 16.77 13.52
CA THR A 98 2.34 15.40 13.07
C THR A 98 1.10 14.50 13.06
N SER A 99 0.22 14.60 14.07
CA SER A 99 -1.03 13.83 14.14
C SER A 99 -2.01 14.20 13.02
N GLN A 100 -1.92 15.44 12.52
CA GLN A 100 -2.72 15.96 11.40
C GLN A 100 -2.07 15.67 10.02
N GLY A 101 -1.01 14.86 9.98
CA GLY A 101 -0.36 14.44 8.74
C GLY A 101 0.73 15.38 8.22
N TRP A 102 1.08 16.43 8.96
CA TRP A 102 2.19 17.30 8.57
C TRP A 102 3.54 16.65 8.85
N ARG A 103 4.44 16.73 7.88
CA ARG A 103 5.88 16.50 8.12
C ARG A 103 6.48 17.80 8.65
N VAL A 104 7.02 17.78 9.86
CA VAL A 104 7.52 19.01 10.48
C VAL A 104 9.04 19.11 10.39
N LEU A 105 9.53 20.23 9.88
CA LEU A 105 10.93 20.65 9.95
C LEU A 105 11.03 21.86 10.88
N ARG A 106 12.08 21.90 11.70
CA ARG A 106 12.36 23.02 12.59
C ARG A 106 13.79 23.48 12.34
N PHE A 107 13.98 24.77 12.14
CA PHE A 107 15.29 25.36 11.87
C PHE A 107 15.63 26.38 12.94
N ALA A 108 16.83 26.28 13.50
CA ALA A 108 17.32 27.28 14.42
C ALA A 108 17.62 28.58 13.65
N ASN A 109 17.33 29.73 14.26
CA ASN A 109 17.66 31.06 13.69
C ASN A 109 19.11 31.15 13.18
N ARG A 110 20.04 30.55 13.92
CA ARG A 110 21.47 30.52 13.54
C ARG A 110 21.72 29.70 12.27
N ASP A 111 21.04 28.58 12.09
CA ASP A 111 21.17 27.77 10.87
C ASP A 111 20.59 28.48 9.65
N VAL A 112 19.46 29.18 9.81
CA VAL A 112 18.86 30.00 8.75
C VAL A 112 19.83 31.08 8.27
N ARG A 113 20.53 31.74 9.21
CA ARG A 113 21.46 32.81 8.92
C ARG A 113 22.80 32.31 8.36
N ASP A 114 23.40 31.33 9.03
CA ASP A 114 24.79 30.95 8.81
C ASP A 114 24.93 29.76 7.84
N HIS A 115 23.88 28.94 7.70
CA HIS A 115 23.90 27.71 6.90
C HIS A 115 22.65 27.52 6.01
N PRO A 116 22.21 28.52 5.23
CA PRO A 116 20.96 28.44 4.46
C PRO A 116 20.93 27.28 3.45
N GLN A 117 22.08 26.89 2.89
CA GLN A 117 22.19 25.75 1.98
C GLN A 117 21.88 24.41 2.67
N ARG A 118 22.17 24.30 3.98
CA ARG A 118 21.84 23.11 4.76
C ARG A 118 20.33 23.03 4.97
N CYS A 119 19.71 24.14 5.39
CA CYS A 119 18.26 24.22 5.55
C CYS A 119 17.53 23.89 4.25
N ALA A 120 17.97 24.46 3.12
CA ALA A 120 17.38 24.21 1.81
C ALA A 120 17.49 22.73 1.40
N ARG A 121 18.64 22.10 1.65
CA ARG A 121 18.85 20.68 1.38
C ARG A 121 17.90 19.79 2.17
N ASP A 122 17.70 20.08 3.46
CA ASP A 122 16.80 19.31 4.31
C ASP A 122 15.34 19.42 3.82
N ILE A 123 14.93 20.62 3.37
CA ILE A 123 13.63 20.84 2.72
C ILE A 123 13.53 20.05 1.42
N SER A 124 14.52 20.15 0.52
CA SER A 124 14.53 19.44 -0.76
C SER A 124 14.41 17.93 -0.58
N VAL A 125 15.20 17.33 0.31
CA VAL A 125 15.17 15.88 0.58
C VAL A 125 13.79 15.44 1.05
N LEU A 126 13.17 16.19 1.97
CA LEU A 126 11.84 15.85 2.46
C LEU A 126 10.76 16.06 1.39
N LEU A 127 10.81 17.19 0.69
CA LEU A 127 9.83 17.55 -0.34
C LEU A 127 9.84 16.54 -1.49
N ASP A 128 11.01 16.13 -1.96
CA ASP A 128 11.14 15.12 -3.02
C ASP A 128 10.59 13.76 -2.57
N ALA A 129 10.85 13.37 -1.31
CA ALA A 129 10.33 12.13 -0.76
C ALA A 129 8.80 12.14 -0.67
N GLU A 130 8.20 13.23 -0.19
CA GLU A 130 6.74 13.34 -0.11
C GLU A 130 6.09 13.44 -1.50
N ARG A 131 6.67 14.20 -2.44
CA ARG A 131 6.20 14.25 -3.84
C ARG A 131 6.25 12.90 -4.51
N LYS A 132 7.34 12.15 -4.33
CA LYS A 132 7.45 10.78 -4.87
C LYS A 132 6.38 9.86 -4.31
N LYS A 133 6.17 9.90 -3.00
CA LYS A 133 5.12 9.12 -2.32
C LYS A 133 3.72 9.48 -2.83
N ALA A 134 3.44 10.78 -3.00
CA ALA A 134 2.18 11.26 -3.57
C ALA A 134 1.97 10.76 -5.01
N HIS A 135 3.02 10.85 -5.85
CA HIS A 135 2.99 10.34 -7.21
C HIS A 135 2.74 8.83 -7.26
N ASP A 136 3.47 8.04 -6.46
CA ASP A 136 3.34 6.59 -6.41
C ASP A 136 1.93 6.16 -5.95
N LEU A 137 1.33 6.90 -5.02
CA LEU A 137 -0.05 6.67 -4.58
C LEU A 137 -1.06 6.96 -5.69
N LEU A 138 -0.89 8.08 -6.40
CA LEU A 138 -1.73 8.46 -7.54
C LEU A 138 -1.61 7.45 -8.70
N SER A 139 -0.39 7.02 -9.04
CA SER A 139 -0.17 6.03 -10.10
C SER A 139 -0.78 4.68 -9.74
N SER A 140 -0.63 4.25 -8.49
CA SER A 140 -1.23 2.99 -8.00
C SER A 140 -2.76 3.05 -8.07
N THR A 141 -3.34 4.18 -7.64
CA THR A 141 -4.80 4.39 -7.69
C THR A 141 -5.33 4.35 -9.13
N ARG A 142 -4.64 5.01 -10.07
CA ARG A 142 -5.00 4.98 -11.50
C ARG A 142 -4.92 3.57 -12.08
N GLN A 143 -3.85 2.83 -11.77
CA GLN A 143 -3.71 1.44 -12.21
C GLN A 143 -4.85 0.56 -11.68
N SER A 144 -5.20 0.66 -10.39
CA SER A 144 -6.33 -0.08 -9.81
C SER A 144 -7.65 0.25 -10.50
N ALA A 145 -7.91 1.53 -10.78
CA ALA A 145 -9.11 1.96 -11.49
C ALA A 145 -9.18 1.39 -12.93
N SER A 146 -8.07 1.41 -13.67
CA SER A 146 -7.99 0.83 -15.01
C SER A 146 -8.20 -0.69 -15.00
N VAL A 147 -7.62 -1.41 -14.03
CA VAL A 147 -7.81 -2.86 -13.87
C VAL A 147 -9.28 -3.19 -13.59
N GLN A 148 -9.93 -2.42 -12.70
CA GLN A 148 -11.36 -2.60 -12.41
C GLN A 148 -12.24 -2.37 -13.64
N GLN A 149 -11.94 -1.33 -14.44
CA GLN A 149 -12.68 -1.05 -15.67
C GLN A 149 -12.53 -2.18 -16.70
N LEU A 150 -11.32 -2.72 -16.88
CA LEU A 150 -11.08 -3.87 -17.75
C LEU A 150 -11.83 -5.12 -17.26
N ALA A 151 -11.80 -5.39 -15.96
CA ALA A 151 -12.52 -6.53 -15.38
C ALA A 151 -14.04 -6.42 -15.59
N GLN A 152 -14.62 -5.22 -15.43
CA GLN A 152 -16.04 -4.97 -15.71
C GLN A 152 -16.37 -5.16 -17.20
N ALA A 153 -15.52 -4.66 -18.10
CA ALA A 153 -15.71 -4.82 -19.55
C ALA A 153 -15.59 -6.29 -20.01
N GLN A 154 -14.68 -7.06 -19.42
CA GLN A 154 -14.61 -8.51 -19.67
C GLN A 154 -15.83 -9.24 -19.12
N GLY A 155 -16.26 -8.90 -17.90
CA GLY A 155 -17.45 -9.48 -17.28
C GLY A 155 -18.74 -9.24 -18.08
N SER A 156 -18.91 -8.05 -18.67
CA SER A 156 -20.06 -7.76 -19.53
C SER A 156 -20.01 -8.55 -20.86
N ARG A 157 -18.84 -8.69 -21.47
CA ARG A 157 -18.64 -9.55 -22.66
C ARG A 157 -18.94 -11.02 -22.37
N ILE A 158 -18.45 -11.56 -21.26
CA ILE A 158 -18.72 -12.96 -20.84
C ILE A 158 -20.23 -13.16 -20.64
N LYS A 159 -20.93 -12.21 -20.00
CA LYS A 159 -22.40 -12.28 -19.85
C LYS A 159 -23.12 -12.25 -21.21
N GLY A 160 -22.66 -11.44 -22.15
CA GLY A 160 -23.18 -11.40 -23.52
C GLY A 160 -23.03 -12.73 -24.24
N LEU A 161 -21.81 -13.29 -24.25
CA LEU A 161 -21.51 -14.61 -24.82
C LEU A 161 -22.35 -15.73 -24.18
N ASN A 162 -22.50 -15.73 -22.85
CA ASN A 162 -23.35 -16.71 -22.16
C ASN A 162 -24.83 -16.57 -22.55
N LYS A 163 -25.32 -15.36 -22.81
CA LYS A 163 -26.68 -15.15 -23.30
C LYS A 163 -26.84 -15.69 -24.72
N GLU A 164 -25.90 -15.44 -25.62
CA GLU A 164 -25.91 -15.98 -26.99
C GLU A 164 -25.83 -17.51 -27.00
N VAL A 165 -24.94 -18.10 -26.19
CA VAL A 165 -24.85 -19.56 -26.02
C VAL A 165 -26.16 -20.13 -25.48
N SER A 166 -26.80 -19.45 -24.52
CA SER A 166 -28.10 -19.88 -23.97
C SER A 166 -29.20 -19.85 -25.03
N VAL A 167 -29.31 -18.75 -25.79
CA VAL A 167 -30.26 -18.66 -26.91
C VAL A 167 -30.02 -19.78 -27.92
N MET A 168 -28.76 -20.01 -28.31
CA MET A 168 -28.40 -21.05 -29.26
C MET A 168 -28.75 -22.46 -28.74
N LYS A 169 -28.56 -22.74 -27.44
CA LYS A 169 -29.02 -24.00 -26.82
C LYS A 169 -30.53 -24.20 -26.96
N TYR A 170 -31.33 -23.17 -26.65
CA TYR A 170 -32.78 -23.25 -26.78
C TYR A 170 -33.24 -23.37 -28.24
N THR A 171 -32.56 -22.70 -29.17
CA THR A 171 -32.80 -22.84 -30.62
C THR A 171 -32.52 -24.26 -31.08
N ILE A 172 -31.38 -24.87 -30.69
CA ILE A 172 -31.07 -26.26 -31.05
C ILE A 172 -32.12 -27.22 -30.48
N MET A 173 -32.51 -27.05 -29.21
CA MET A 173 -33.53 -27.89 -28.58
C MET A 173 -34.89 -27.80 -29.31
N SER A 174 -35.33 -26.60 -29.73
CA SER A 174 -36.58 -26.46 -30.45
C SER A 174 -36.54 -27.12 -31.84
N PHE A 175 -35.43 -26.99 -32.57
CA PHE A 175 -35.23 -27.70 -33.84
C PHE A 175 -35.24 -29.21 -33.65
N THR A 176 -34.56 -29.74 -32.62
CA THR A 176 -34.57 -31.19 -32.34
C THR A 176 -35.96 -31.71 -32.00
N ALA A 177 -36.76 -30.96 -31.24
CA ALA A 177 -38.15 -31.33 -30.94
C ALA A 177 -39.01 -31.33 -32.20
N LEU A 178 -38.84 -30.34 -33.09
CA LEU A 178 -39.61 -30.20 -34.32
C LEU A 178 -39.31 -31.32 -35.32
N VAL A 179 -38.02 -31.69 -35.47
CA VAL A 179 -37.59 -32.86 -36.25
C VAL A 179 -38.14 -34.15 -35.64
N GLY A 180 -38.08 -34.31 -34.31
CA GLY A 180 -38.65 -35.46 -33.61
C GLY A 180 -40.15 -35.63 -33.85
N VAL A 181 -40.92 -34.54 -33.79
CA VAL A 181 -42.36 -34.54 -34.13
C VAL A 181 -42.57 -34.92 -35.60
N LEU A 182 -41.76 -34.40 -36.51
CA LEU A 182 -41.82 -34.76 -37.94
C LEU A 182 -41.58 -36.27 -38.14
N ILE A 183 -40.55 -36.83 -37.51
CA ILE A 183 -40.25 -38.27 -37.58
C ILE A 183 -41.43 -39.09 -37.06
N VAL A 184 -42.08 -38.67 -35.97
CA VAL A 184 -43.28 -39.34 -35.45
C VAL A 184 -44.44 -39.26 -36.44
N VAL A 185 -44.70 -38.09 -37.04
CA VAL A 185 -45.75 -37.90 -38.06
C VAL A 185 -45.50 -38.77 -39.30
N PHE A 186 -44.24 -38.88 -39.73
CA PHE A 186 -43.85 -39.76 -40.83
C PHE A 186 -43.92 -41.24 -40.44
N ALA A 187 -43.62 -41.62 -39.20
CA ALA A 187 -43.80 -42.97 -38.69
C ALA A 187 -45.27 -43.41 -38.58
N PHE A 188 -46.22 -42.46 -38.49
CA PHE A 188 -47.66 -42.72 -38.56
C PHE A 188 -48.21 -42.78 -40.00
N LYS A 189 -47.39 -42.54 -41.02
CA LYS A 189 -47.70 -42.80 -42.44
C LYS A 189 -46.69 -43.76 -43.05
N GLY A 190 -46.92 -45.06 -42.86
CA GLY A 190 -46.23 -46.11 -43.60
C GLY A 190 -45.51 -47.09 -42.70
N THR A 191 -46.09 -48.28 -42.61
CA THR A 191 -45.38 -49.51 -42.28
C THR A 191 -44.16 -49.67 -43.19
N GLU A 192 -42.97 -49.80 -42.61
CA GLU A 192 -42.05 -50.89 -42.93
C GLU A 192 -40.91 -50.98 -41.91
N SER A 193 -40.59 -52.24 -41.60
CA SER A 193 -39.54 -52.67 -40.69
C SER A 193 -38.18 -52.57 -41.38
N VAL A 194 -37.20 -51.95 -40.73
CA VAL A 194 -35.79 -52.30 -40.93
C VAL A 194 -35.09 -52.39 -39.58
N ALA A 195 -34.47 -53.55 -39.38
CA ALA A 195 -33.65 -53.94 -38.25
C ALA A 195 -32.31 -53.17 -38.21
N GLY A 196 -31.70 -53.15 -37.02
CA GLY A 196 -30.23 -53.14 -36.91
C GLY A 196 -29.60 -51.94 -36.23
N SER A 197 -29.13 -52.19 -35.01
CA SER A 197 -27.82 -51.81 -34.48
C SER A 197 -27.43 -50.33 -34.39
N ALA A 198 -27.37 -49.83 -33.17
CA ALA A 198 -26.12 -49.55 -32.44
C ALA A 198 -26.39 -48.44 -31.42
N VAL A 199 -26.43 -48.81 -30.15
CA VAL A 199 -26.36 -47.82 -29.06
C VAL A 199 -24.95 -47.24 -29.11
N VAL A 200 -24.82 -46.04 -29.68
CA VAL A 200 -23.61 -45.22 -29.53
C VAL A 200 -23.54 -44.85 -28.05
N SER A 201 -22.70 -45.59 -27.33
CA SER A 201 -22.26 -45.21 -25.98
C SER A 201 -21.55 -43.87 -26.11
N GLN A 202 -22.23 -42.78 -25.75
CA GLN A 202 -21.55 -41.52 -25.49
C GLN A 202 -20.62 -41.78 -24.31
N ALA A 203 -19.33 -41.88 -24.60
CA ALA A 203 -18.30 -41.73 -23.60
C ALA A 203 -18.54 -40.39 -22.91
N VAL A 204 -19.08 -40.45 -21.69
CA VAL A 204 -19.11 -39.32 -20.77
C VAL A 204 -17.66 -38.91 -20.62
N ALA A 205 -17.33 -37.72 -21.13
CA ALA A 205 -16.03 -37.13 -20.93
C ALA A 205 -15.70 -37.21 -19.45
N ALA A 206 -14.56 -37.81 -19.13
CA ALA A 206 -14.03 -37.83 -17.78
C ALA A 206 -14.07 -36.39 -17.22
N PRO A 207 -14.46 -36.19 -15.95
CA PRO A 207 -14.36 -34.88 -15.35
C PRO A 207 -12.92 -34.40 -15.51
N ALA A 208 -12.76 -33.17 -16.01
CA ALA A 208 -11.47 -32.50 -16.08
C ALA A 208 -10.74 -32.72 -14.75
N SER A 209 -9.48 -33.17 -14.83
CA SER A 209 -8.59 -33.25 -13.68
C SER A 209 -8.75 -32.00 -12.82
N PRO A 210 -8.84 -32.10 -11.49
CA PRO A 210 -9.01 -30.93 -10.64
C PRO A 210 -7.86 -29.98 -10.95
N ALA A 211 -8.20 -28.78 -11.44
CA ALA A 211 -7.23 -27.70 -11.58
C ALA A 211 -6.52 -27.59 -10.23
N THR A 212 -5.22 -27.90 -10.20
CA THR A 212 -4.39 -27.78 -9.01
C THR A 212 -4.54 -26.36 -8.48
N LEU A 213 -5.27 -26.20 -7.38
CA LEU A 213 -5.52 -24.91 -6.74
C LEU A 213 -4.17 -24.27 -6.41
N GLN A 214 -3.84 -23.18 -7.11
CA GLN A 214 -2.62 -22.43 -6.87
C GLN A 214 -2.59 -21.96 -5.40
N GLY A 215 -1.44 -22.13 -4.74
CA GLY A 215 -1.27 -21.83 -3.33
C GLY A 215 -1.60 -22.98 -2.38
N ALA A 216 -1.93 -24.19 -2.86
CA ALA A 216 -2.19 -25.32 -1.95
C ALA A 216 -0.92 -25.88 -1.28
N THR A 217 0.21 -25.89 -1.99
CA THR A 217 1.50 -26.43 -1.50
C THR A 217 2.66 -25.59 -2.00
N CYS A 218 3.87 -25.84 -1.48
CA CYS A 218 5.09 -25.20 -1.97
C CYS A 218 5.54 -25.68 -3.36
N ASP A 219 4.87 -26.66 -3.96
CA ASP A 219 5.10 -27.06 -5.36
C ASP A 219 4.44 -26.11 -6.36
N ASN A 220 3.37 -25.42 -5.92
CA ASN A 220 2.67 -24.42 -6.71
C ASN A 220 2.23 -23.23 -5.82
N PRO A 221 3.18 -22.47 -5.24
CA PRO A 221 2.86 -21.42 -4.28
C PRO A 221 2.33 -20.15 -4.96
N LEU A 222 1.66 -19.31 -4.17
CA LEU A 222 1.36 -17.93 -4.56
C LEU A 222 2.63 -17.09 -4.49
N ASP A 223 2.80 -16.12 -5.39
CA ASP A 223 3.80 -15.08 -5.21
C ASP A 223 3.42 -14.20 -4.02
N TRP A 224 4.37 -13.80 -3.17
CA TRP A 224 4.11 -12.95 -2.00
C TRP A 224 3.33 -11.66 -2.32
N ARG A 225 3.44 -11.13 -3.55
CA ARG A 225 2.67 -9.97 -4.01
C ARG A 225 1.16 -10.23 -4.08
N GLN A 226 0.75 -11.49 -4.23
CA GLN A 226 -0.65 -11.91 -4.29
C GLN A 226 -1.25 -12.11 -2.89
N ALA A 227 -0.45 -12.17 -1.82
CA ALA A 227 -0.95 -12.52 -0.48
C ALA A 227 -2.12 -11.63 0.00
N ALA A 228 -2.12 -10.35 -0.36
CA ALA A 228 -3.19 -9.41 0.00
C ALA A 228 -4.56 -9.74 -0.62
N ASP A 229 -4.59 -10.46 -1.74
CA ASP A 229 -5.83 -10.88 -2.41
C ASP A 229 -6.41 -12.18 -1.80
N HIS A 230 -5.64 -12.83 -0.92
CA HIS A 230 -5.96 -14.12 -0.31
C HIS A 230 -6.13 -14.04 1.22
N ILE A 231 -6.45 -12.86 1.77
CA ILE A 231 -6.75 -12.71 3.20
C ILE A 231 -7.86 -13.66 3.64
N GLY A 232 -7.66 -14.30 4.78
CA GLY A 232 -8.56 -15.28 5.38
C GLY A 232 -8.33 -16.72 4.92
N GLN A 233 -7.59 -16.92 3.82
CA GLN A 233 -7.29 -18.24 3.24
C GLN A 233 -5.99 -18.82 3.81
N SER A 234 -5.91 -20.15 3.89
CA SER A 234 -4.63 -20.85 4.12
C SER A 234 -3.97 -21.15 2.78
N ALA A 235 -2.76 -20.66 2.59
CA ALA A 235 -2.02 -20.84 1.34
C ALA A 235 -0.50 -20.95 1.57
N ALA A 236 0.17 -21.57 0.61
CA ALA A 236 1.61 -21.55 0.41
C ALA A 236 1.99 -20.27 -0.35
N VAL A 237 2.93 -19.51 0.19
CA VAL A 237 3.35 -18.20 -0.35
C VAL A 237 4.88 -18.15 -0.46
N LEU A 238 5.37 -17.79 -1.64
CA LEU A 238 6.78 -17.72 -1.99
C LEU A 238 7.27 -16.28 -2.02
N GLY A 239 8.39 -15.99 -1.35
CA GLY A 239 9.03 -14.68 -1.44
C GLY A 239 10.45 -14.61 -0.88
N PRO A 240 11.21 -13.56 -1.25
CA PRO A 240 12.54 -13.33 -0.72
C PRO A 240 12.47 -12.76 0.70
N ILE A 241 13.33 -13.24 1.59
CA ILE A 241 13.47 -12.75 2.96
C ILE A 241 14.28 -11.47 2.94
N MET A 242 13.65 -10.36 3.33
CA MET A 242 14.28 -9.04 3.32
C MET A 242 14.85 -8.65 4.67
N LYS A 243 14.19 -9.04 5.76
CA LYS A 243 14.65 -8.72 7.11
C LYS A 243 14.18 -9.76 8.13
N VAL A 244 15.05 -10.14 9.06
CA VAL A 244 14.67 -10.91 10.26
C VAL A 244 14.96 -10.07 11.50
N THR A 245 13.95 -9.87 12.37
CA THR A 245 14.06 -9.04 13.57
C THR A 245 13.47 -9.75 14.78
N TYR A 246 14.32 -10.11 15.74
CA TYR A 246 13.89 -10.63 17.04
C TYR A 246 13.70 -9.49 18.06
N LYS A 247 12.59 -9.49 18.80
CA LYS A 247 12.26 -8.48 19.82
C LYS A 247 12.05 -9.14 21.20
N PRO A 248 13.12 -9.56 21.90
CA PRO A 248 13.01 -10.27 23.19
C PRO A 248 12.34 -9.44 24.29
N SER A 249 12.49 -8.12 24.27
CA SER A 249 11.91 -7.22 25.28
C SER A 249 10.45 -6.82 25.00
N SER A 250 9.87 -7.26 23.89
CA SER A 250 8.46 -6.97 23.56
C SER A 250 7.53 -8.05 24.09
N ARG A 251 6.29 -7.69 24.43
CA ARG A 251 5.26 -8.66 24.85
C ARG A 251 5.10 -9.75 23.79
N GLY A 252 5.16 -11.01 24.21
CA GLY A 252 5.11 -12.18 23.32
C GLY A 252 6.44 -12.52 22.63
N GLN A 253 7.49 -11.72 22.83
CA GLN A 253 8.85 -11.94 22.32
C GLN A 253 8.92 -12.34 20.83
N PRO A 254 8.30 -11.58 19.91
CA PRO A 254 8.15 -12.01 18.52
C PRO A 254 9.48 -11.99 17.75
N THR A 255 9.60 -12.92 16.81
CA THR A 255 10.53 -12.83 15.68
C THR A 255 9.74 -12.46 14.44
N TRP A 256 10.01 -11.27 13.90
CA TRP A 256 9.43 -10.78 12.66
C TRP A 256 10.31 -11.16 11.48
N ILE A 257 9.71 -11.65 10.40
CA ILE A 257 10.40 -11.94 9.14
C ILE A 257 9.63 -11.22 8.04
N ASP A 258 10.27 -10.25 7.39
CA ASP A 258 9.66 -9.47 6.32
C ASP A 258 10.01 -10.08 4.97
N LEU A 259 9.00 -10.45 4.17
CA LEU A 259 9.18 -10.94 2.79
C LEU A 259 8.86 -9.86 1.75
N GLY A 260 9.64 -9.85 0.67
CA GLY A 260 9.44 -8.97 -0.50
C GLY A 260 9.87 -7.51 -0.30
N ALA A 261 9.55 -6.91 0.84
CA ALA A 261 10.02 -5.58 1.25
C ALA A 261 10.26 -5.53 2.77
N SER A 262 11.18 -4.69 3.25
CA SER A 262 11.43 -4.54 4.69
C SER A 262 10.45 -3.57 5.35
N PHE A 263 10.19 -3.74 6.65
CA PHE A 263 9.58 -2.69 7.48
C PHE A 263 10.31 -1.33 7.29
N PRO A 264 9.60 -0.18 7.20
CA PRO A 264 8.16 0.02 7.45
C PRO A 264 7.23 -0.17 6.24
N SER A 265 7.72 -0.66 5.09
CA SER A 265 6.91 -0.78 3.87
C SER A 265 5.66 -1.64 4.11
N LYS A 266 4.47 -1.09 3.83
CA LYS A 266 3.21 -1.85 3.91
C LYS A 266 3.02 -2.86 2.79
N ARG A 267 3.87 -2.80 1.74
CA ARG A 267 3.81 -3.76 0.62
C ARG A 267 4.35 -5.13 0.99
N ARG A 268 5.08 -5.26 2.11
CA ARG A 268 5.67 -6.53 2.53
C ARG A 268 4.63 -7.58 2.92
N LEU A 269 5.04 -8.83 2.89
CA LEU A 269 4.35 -9.91 3.59
C LEU A 269 5.07 -10.15 4.93
N GLY A 270 4.37 -9.94 6.04
CA GLY A 270 4.95 -10.13 7.37
C GLY A 270 4.79 -11.57 7.85
N LEU A 271 5.83 -12.17 8.42
CA LEU A 271 5.73 -13.41 9.18
C LEU A 271 6.01 -13.10 10.64
N VAL A 272 5.28 -13.77 11.54
CA VAL A 272 5.53 -13.71 12.97
C VAL A 272 5.71 -15.11 13.54
N VAL A 273 6.81 -15.30 14.26
CA VAL A 273 7.01 -16.45 15.14
C VAL A 273 6.99 -15.90 16.56
N TRP A 274 5.95 -16.20 17.33
CA TRP A 274 5.87 -15.80 18.74
C TRP A 274 6.91 -16.54 19.57
N GLY A 275 7.30 -15.95 20.71
CA GLY A 275 8.37 -16.47 21.57
C GLY A 275 8.15 -17.92 22.00
N GLU A 276 6.91 -18.32 22.26
CA GLU A 276 6.53 -19.69 22.61
C GLU A 276 6.80 -20.71 21.50
N HIS A 277 6.73 -20.29 20.23
CA HIS A 277 6.98 -21.13 19.06
C HIS A 277 8.42 -21.03 18.54
N ARG A 278 9.18 -20.00 18.93
CA ARG A 278 10.55 -19.77 18.45
C ARG A 278 11.50 -20.98 18.61
N PRO A 279 11.44 -21.78 19.69
CA PRO A 279 12.26 -22.99 19.80
C PRO A 279 12.09 -23.99 18.65
N ALA A 280 10.88 -24.10 18.09
CA ALA A 280 10.61 -24.98 16.94
C ALA A 280 11.38 -24.56 15.67
N PHE A 281 11.85 -23.30 15.60
CA PHE A 281 12.58 -22.73 14.47
C PHE A 281 14.09 -22.54 14.76
N ALA A 282 14.61 -23.04 15.89
CA ALA A 282 15.97 -22.74 16.33
C ALA A 282 17.05 -23.02 15.27
N SER A 283 17.03 -24.19 14.66
CA SER A 283 17.99 -24.58 13.61
C SER A 283 17.88 -23.73 12.34
N LEU A 284 16.69 -23.23 12.04
CA LEU A 284 16.45 -22.38 10.88
C LEU A 284 16.91 -20.94 11.15
N LEU A 285 16.57 -20.39 12.31
CA LEU A 285 16.92 -19.03 12.72
C LEU A 285 18.40 -18.86 13.09
N ALA A 286 19.14 -19.97 13.24
CA ALA A 286 20.60 -19.95 13.42
C ALA A 286 21.37 -19.70 12.10
N GLN A 287 20.71 -19.78 10.95
CA GLN A 287 21.32 -19.59 9.63
C GLN A 287 21.17 -18.13 9.14
N PRO A 288 22.02 -17.65 8.22
CA PRO A 288 21.77 -16.40 7.51
C PRO A 288 20.59 -16.59 6.55
N LEU A 289 19.47 -15.92 6.85
CA LEU A 289 18.22 -16.03 6.09
C LEU A 289 17.99 -14.86 5.13
N GLU A 290 18.48 -13.66 5.45
CA GLU A 290 18.28 -12.46 4.61
C GLU A 290 18.88 -12.67 3.21
N GLY A 291 18.11 -12.33 2.18
CA GLY A 291 18.44 -12.55 0.77
C GLY A 291 18.01 -13.91 0.20
N ARG A 292 17.65 -14.89 1.05
CA ARG A 292 17.17 -16.21 0.58
C ARG A 292 15.68 -16.16 0.23
N THR A 293 15.23 -17.06 -0.64
CA THR A 293 13.81 -17.25 -0.94
C THR A 293 13.22 -18.36 -0.07
N VAL A 294 12.02 -18.13 0.43
CA VAL A 294 11.27 -19.07 1.27
C VAL A 294 9.86 -19.27 0.70
N CYS A 295 9.37 -20.50 0.79
CA CYS A 295 7.95 -20.79 0.73
C CYS A 295 7.40 -21.01 2.14
N VAL A 296 6.35 -20.29 2.49
CA VAL A 296 5.68 -20.39 3.80
C VAL A 296 4.24 -20.83 3.65
N ILE A 297 3.78 -21.70 4.54
CA ILE A 297 2.40 -22.22 4.51
C ILE A 297 1.67 -21.79 5.78
N GLY A 298 0.54 -21.13 5.62
CA GLY A 298 -0.32 -20.78 6.75
C GLY A 298 -1.50 -19.92 6.35
N ARG A 299 -2.27 -19.52 7.34
CA ARG A 299 -3.40 -18.60 7.13
C ARG A 299 -2.86 -17.19 6.91
N ILE A 300 -3.30 -16.55 5.82
CA ILE A 300 -2.97 -15.16 5.53
C ILE A 300 -3.99 -14.28 6.25
N GLU A 301 -3.53 -13.49 7.20
CA GLU A 301 -4.34 -12.52 7.94
C GLU A 301 -3.94 -11.09 7.57
N GLN A 302 -4.79 -10.12 7.91
CA GLN A 302 -4.44 -8.72 7.77
C GLN A 302 -4.15 -8.10 9.14
N TYR A 303 -2.98 -7.50 9.30
CA TYR A 303 -2.62 -6.76 10.50
C TYR A 303 -2.15 -5.35 10.15
N LYS A 304 -2.89 -4.33 10.60
CA LYS A 304 -2.60 -2.90 10.35
C LYS A 304 -2.35 -2.58 8.85
N GLY A 305 -3.09 -3.24 7.96
CA GLY A 305 -2.98 -3.04 6.51
C GLY A 305 -1.85 -3.82 5.84
N VAL A 306 -1.21 -4.76 6.52
CA VAL A 306 -0.15 -5.63 5.97
C VAL A 306 -0.63 -7.09 6.00
N PRO A 307 -0.53 -7.86 4.89
CA PRO A 307 -0.78 -9.29 4.93
C PRO A 307 0.26 -9.96 5.82
N ARG A 308 -0.18 -10.91 6.64
CA ARG A 308 0.64 -11.52 7.68
C ARG A 308 0.34 -13.01 7.84
N LEU A 309 1.37 -13.82 8.08
CA LEU A 309 1.22 -15.20 8.53
C LEU A 309 1.83 -15.36 9.92
N GLU A 310 1.14 -16.08 10.79
CA GLU A 310 1.69 -16.55 12.06
C GLU A 310 2.16 -18.00 11.90
N LEU A 311 3.41 -18.25 12.29
CA LEU A 311 4.05 -19.55 12.15
C LEU A 311 4.27 -20.17 13.53
N GLN A 312 3.84 -21.42 13.67
CA GLN A 312 3.87 -22.17 14.93
C GLN A 312 4.85 -23.34 14.89
N GLY A 313 5.17 -23.86 13.69
CA GLY A 313 6.14 -24.95 13.51
C GLY A 313 7.00 -24.82 12.25
N ALA A 314 8.21 -25.39 12.29
CA ALA A 314 9.19 -25.29 11.21
C ALA A 314 8.73 -25.92 9.88
N SER A 315 7.79 -26.87 9.90
CA SER A 315 7.20 -27.45 8.68
C SER A 315 6.48 -26.41 7.81
N GLN A 316 6.07 -25.28 8.39
CA GLN A 316 5.46 -24.17 7.67
C GLN A 316 6.48 -23.29 6.94
N PHE A 317 7.77 -23.53 7.08
CA PHE A 317 8.83 -22.69 6.54
C PHE A 317 9.83 -23.53 5.75
N GLN A 318 9.74 -23.46 4.43
CA GLN A 318 10.61 -24.19 3.52
C GLN A 318 11.53 -23.23 2.77
N LEU A 319 12.82 -23.28 3.07
CA LEU A 319 13.81 -22.57 2.28
C LEU A 319 13.91 -23.19 0.89
N VAL A 320 13.78 -22.35 -0.14
CA VAL A 320 14.02 -22.76 -1.52
C VAL A 320 15.53 -22.78 -1.75
N LYS A 321 15.99 -23.85 -2.40
CA LYS A 321 17.41 -24.04 -2.72
C LYS A 321 17.83 -23.14 -3.88
#